data_AF-T0R1N7-F1
#
_entry.id   AF-T0R1N7-F1
#
_cell.length_a   1.000
_cell.length_b   1.000
_cell.length_c   1.000
_cell.angle_alpha   90.00
_cell.angle_beta   90.00
_cell.angle_gamma   90.00
#
_symmetry.space_group_name_H-M   'P 1'
#
loop_
_entity.id
_entity.type
_entity.pdbx_description
1 polymer ?
#
loop_
_entity_poly.entity_id
_entity_poly.type
_entity_poly.pdbx_seq_one_letter_code
_entity_poly.pdbx_strand_id
1 'polypeptide(L)'
;MDLTCKYTYKPCMNPRTTKRNGEPHTLCEYHRTKANSIQRAYATKKRQMQGKAKEAAAAAALSPVASPPLSEELGVEEFDFLHALLRDDSALVDFGDLVMTHEEFVMLDELF
;
A
#
# COMPACT_ATOMS: atom_id res chain seq x y z
N MET A 1 -33.45 5.12 -9.51
CA MET A 1 -32.50 5.76 -8.56
C MET A 1 -31.85 4.67 -7.72
N ASP A 2 -30.57 4.37 -7.91
CA ASP A 2 -29.87 3.38 -7.08
C ASP A 2 -29.49 4.00 -5.73
N LEU A 3 -30.26 3.73 -4.67
CA LEU A 3 -29.97 4.26 -3.33
C LEU A 3 -28.87 3.47 -2.61
N THR A 4 -28.37 2.39 -3.22
CA THR A 4 -27.40 1.46 -2.66
C THR A 4 -25.95 1.86 -2.96
N CYS A 5 -25.05 1.44 -2.08
CA CYS A 5 -23.62 1.72 -2.16
C CYS A 5 -23.00 1.14 -3.43
N LYS A 6 -22.25 1.98 -4.15
CA LYS A 6 -21.50 1.60 -5.36
C LYS A 6 -20.05 1.19 -5.01
N TYR A 7 -19.90 0.21 -4.12
CA TYR A 7 -18.57 -0.33 -3.81
C TYR A 7 -18.15 -1.30 -4.91
N THR A 8 -16.97 -1.09 -5.49
CA THR A 8 -16.51 -1.77 -6.71
C THR A 8 -16.07 -3.20 -6.48
N TYR A 9 -15.47 -3.49 -5.33
CA TYR A 9 -14.91 -4.81 -5.05
C TYR A 9 -15.96 -5.84 -4.62
N LYS A 10 -16.96 -5.43 -3.83
CA LYS A 10 -18.02 -6.33 -3.33
C LYS A 10 -19.38 -5.64 -3.34
N PRO A 11 -20.46 -6.30 -3.80
CA PRO A 11 -21.79 -5.70 -3.77
C PRO A 11 -22.19 -5.34 -2.34
N CYS A 12 -22.72 -4.13 -2.17
CA CYS A 12 -23.07 -3.57 -0.87
C CYS A 12 -24.50 -3.02 -0.89
N MET A 13 -25.34 -3.58 -0.02
CA MET A 13 -26.76 -3.21 0.07
C MET A 13 -27.02 -2.01 0.98
N ASN A 14 -25.99 -1.49 1.64
CA ASN A 14 -26.14 -0.33 2.52
C ASN A 14 -26.49 0.94 1.72
N PRO A 15 -27.29 1.85 2.29
CA PRO A 15 -27.71 3.07 1.61
C PRO A 15 -26.54 4.05 1.43
N ARG A 16 -26.60 4.85 0.37
CA ARG A 16 -25.66 5.94 0.12
C ARG A 16 -25.89 7.07 1.12
N THR A 17 -24.81 7.60 1.67
CA THR A 17 -24.87 8.77 2.57
C THR A 17 -25.03 10.05 1.75
N THR A 18 -25.56 11.11 2.33
CA THR A 18 -25.65 12.43 1.69
C THR A 18 -24.53 13.34 2.18
N LYS A 19 -23.96 14.14 1.27
CA LYS A 19 -23.05 15.23 1.61
C LYS A 19 -23.86 16.40 2.19
N ARG A 20 -23.18 17.34 2.85
CA ARG A 20 -23.78 18.59 3.37
C ARG A 20 -24.41 19.47 2.28
N ASN A 21 -23.95 19.36 1.04
CA ASN A 21 -24.52 20.07 -0.12
C ASN A 21 -25.78 19.39 -0.69
N GLY A 22 -26.27 18.32 -0.06
CA GLY A 22 -27.45 17.56 -0.51
C GLY A 22 -27.17 16.51 -1.59
N GLU A 23 -25.96 16.46 -2.15
CA GLU A 23 -25.58 15.46 -3.16
C GLU A 23 -25.28 14.11 -2.49
N PRO A 24 -25.79 12.98 -3.01
CA PRO A 24 -25.45 11.67 -2.46
C PRO A 24 -23.98 11.33 -2.73
N HIS A 25 -23.30 10.79 -1.71
CA HIS A 25 -22.06 10.07 -1.90
C HIS A 25 -22.26 8.86 -2.82
N THR A 26 -21.16 8.33 -3.35
CA THR A 26 -21.13 7.07 -4.10
C THR A 26 -21.18 5.85 -3.17
N LEU A 27 -20.62 5.99 -1.98
CA LEU A 27 -20.45 4.94 -0.99
C LEU A 27 -21.37 5.14 0.24
N CYS A 28 -21.68 4.04 0.92
CA CYS A 28 -22.31 4.06 2.25
C CYS A 28 -21.34 4.56 3.33
N GLU A 29 -21.87 4.82 4.52
CA GLU A 29 -21.10 5.33 5.66
C GLU A 29 -19.91 4.42 6.00
N TYR A 30 -20.15 3.12 6.08
CA TYR A 30 -19.13 2.12 6.38
C TYR A 30 -17.94 2.19 5.42
N HIS A 31 -18.21 2.16 4.12
CA HIS A 31 -17.15 2.19 3.11
C HIS A 31 -16.43 3.53 3.04
N ARG A 32 -17.11 4.64 3.35
CA ARG A 32 -16.46 5.95 3.45
C ARG A 32 -15.48 6.00 4.62
N THR A 33 -15.86 5.50 5.78
CA THR A 33 -15.00 5.47 6.97
C THR A 33 -13.78 4.56 6.73
N LYS A 34 -13.99 3.41 6.10
CA LYS A 34 -12.89 2.50 5.72
C LYS A 34 -11.93 3.13 4.70
N ALA A 35 -12.45 3.79 3.67
CA ALA A 35 -11.61 4.50 2.70
C ALA A 35 -10.78 5.60 3.39
N ASN A 36 -11.40 6.37 4.29
CA ASN A 36 -10.71 7.41 5.05
C ASN A 36 -9.61 6.84 5.94
N SER A 37 -9.81 5.68 6.58
CA SER A 37 -8.78 5.07 7.43
C SER A 37 -7.59 4.59 6.59
N ILE A 38 -7.84 3.96 5.44
CA ILE A 38 -6.79 3.53 4.50
C ILE A 38 -6.00 4.74 3.99
N GLN A 39 -6.69 5.80 3.58
CA GLN A 39 -6.05 7.05 3.14
C GLN A 39 -5.17 7.66 4.24
N ARG A 40 -5.64 7.68 5.49
CA ARG A 40 -4.86 8.17 6.63
C ARG A 40 -3.61 7.31 6.86
N ALA A 41 -3.74 5.99 6.84
CA ALA A 41 -2.61 5.07 6.99
C ALA A 41 -1.56 5.28 5.88
N TYR A 42 -2.02 5.39 4.63
CA TYR A 42 -1.14 5.67 3.49
C TYR A 42 -0.42 7.02 3.63
N ALA A 43 -1.15 8.08 4.00
CA ALA A 43 -0.56 9.40 4.22
C ALA A 43 0.48 9.39 5.35
N THR A 44 0.21 8.67 6.45
CA THR A 44 1.15 8.51 7.57
C THR A 44 2.41 7.77 7.11
N LYS A 45 2.27 6.64 6.42
CA LYS A 45 3.41 5.88 5.88
C LYS A 45 4.24 6.74 4.92
N LYS A 46 3.58 7.47 4.00
CA LYS A 46 4.24 8.37 3.06
C LYS A 46 5.02 9.48 3.78
N ARG A 47 4.45 10.08 4.82
CA ARG A 47 5.13 11.10 5.64
C ARG A 47 6.34 10.53 6.38
N GLN A 48 6.22 9.32 6.95
CA GLN A 48 7.34 8.65 7.63
C GLN A 48 8.50 8.36 6.66
N MET A 49 8.21 7.87 5.46
CA MET A 49 9.23 7.62 4.43
C MET A 49 9.93 8.93 4.00
N GLN A 50 9.16 10.00 3.81
CA GLN A 50 9.72 11.31 3.46
C GLN A 50 10.50 11.96 4.61
N GLY A 51 10.07 11.76 5.86
CA GLY A 51 10.80 12.22 7.05
C GLY A 51 12.16 11.56 7.17
N LYS A 52 12.22 10.23 7.03
CA LYS A 52 13.47 9.47 7.02
C LYS A 52 14.41 9.89 5.89
N ALA A 53 13.88 10.16 4.69
CA ALA A 53 14.69 10.66 3.57
C ALA A 53 15.30 12.05 3.87
N LYS A 54 14.56 12.93 4.56
CA LYS A 54 15.07 14.25 4.96
C LYS A 54 16.09 14.18 6.09
N GLU A 55 15.89 13.28 7.06
CA GLU A 55 16.85 13.04 8.14
C GLU A 55 18.16 12.43 7.60
N ALA A 56 18.07 11.47 6.68
CA ALA A 56 19.24 10.92 5.99
C ALA A 56 19.98 11.98 5.16
N ALA A 57 19.26 12.85 4.46
CA ALA A 57 19.86 13.95 3.71
C ALA A 57 20.53 15.00 4.63
N ALA A 58 19.93 15.31 5.79
CA ALA A 58 20.51 16.22 6.77
C ALA A 58 21.76 15.62 7.45
N ALA A 59 21.76 14.31 7.74
CA ALA A 59 22.94 13.61 8.25
C ALA A 59 24.08 13.55 7.22
N ALA A 60 23.75 13.37 5.93
CA ALA A 60 24.73 13.38 4.85
C ALA A 60 25.36 14.77 4.62
N ALA A 61 24.64 15.86 4.89
CA ALA A 61 25.13 17.22 4.71
C ALA A 61 26.19 17.66 5.76
N LEU A 62 26.42 16.89 6.82
CA LEU A 62 27.42 17.18 7.86
C LEU A 62 28.76 16.44 7.68
N SER A 63 28.93 15.62 6.64
CA SER A 63 30.20 14.93 6.35
C SER A 63 30.81 15.41 5.03
N PRO A 64 31.97 16.10 5.04
CA PRO A 64 32.60 16.55 3.80
C PRO A 64 33.75 15.60 3.41
N VAL A 65 33.48 14.44 2.80
CA VAL A 65 34.51 13.75 2.00
C VAL A 65 33.84 12.95 0.85
N ALA A 66 34.36 13.17 -0.36
CA ALA A 66 34.11 12.42 -1.62
C ALA A 66 34.33 10.90 -1.44
N SER A 67 33.85 9.95 -2.26
CA SER A 67 33.54 9.86 -3.70
C SER A 67 32.79 8.51 -3.94
N PRO A 68 32.16 8.24 -5.10
CA PRO A 68 31.39 7.00 -5.33
C PRO A 68 32.28 5.83 -5.81
N PRO A 69 31.90 4.58 -5.48
CA PRO A 69 31.42 3.64 -6.51
C PRO A 69 30.20 2.83 -6.04
N LEU A 70 29.13 2.75 -6.82
CA LEU A 70 28.77 1.61 -7.68
C LEU A 70 28.85 0.24 -6.96
N SER A 71 27.69 -0.32 -6.59
CA SER A 71 27.29 -1.76 -6.58
C SER A 71 26.22 -2.00 -5.50
N GLU A 72 24.96 -2.02 -5.92
CA GLU A 72 23.96 -3.06 -5.62
C GLU A 72 24.26 -4.02 -4.44
N GLU A 73 23.86 -3.66 -3.22
CA GLU A 73 23.58 -4.65 -2.15
C GLU A 73 22.37 -4.19 -1.33
N LEU A 74 21.19 -4.71 -1.70
CA LEU A 74 20.06 -4.79 -0.79
C LEU A 74 20.52 -5.66 0.40
N GLY A 75 20.47 -5.08 1.60
CA GLY A 75 21.15 -5.59 2.78
C GLY A 75 20.85 -7.06 3.05
N VAL A 76 21.93 -7.83 3.26
CA VAL A 76 21.96 -9.23 3.70
C VAL A 76 21.00 -9.56 4.86
N GLU A 77 20.67 -8.57 5.69
CA GLU A 77 19.70 -8.67 6.80
C GLU A 77 18.27 -8.96 6.33
N GLU A 78 17.87 -8.48 5.15
CA GLU A 78 16.52 -8.74 4.58
C GLU A 78 16.43 -10.14 3.96
N PHE A 79 17.55 -10.67 3.45
CA PHE A 79 17.63 -12.01 2.88
C PHE A 79 17.61 -13.10 3.96
N ASP A 80 18.30 -12.89 5.10
CA ASP A 80 18.28 -13.84 6.20
C ASP A 80 16.90 -13.94 6.87
N PHE A 81 16.19 -12.81 6.99
CA PHE A 81 14.82 -12.79 7.48
C PHE A 81 13.86 -13.51 6.53
N LEU A 82 14.03 -13.32 5.22
CA LEU A 82 13.22 -13.98 4.19
C LEU A 82 13.50 -15.49 4.14
N HIS A 83 14.75 -15.90 4.25
CA HIS A 83 15.16 -17.32 4.27
C HIS A 83 14.71 -18.04 5.55
N ALA A 84 14.69 -17.33 6.70
CA ALA A 84 14.10 -17.84 7.93
C ALA A 84 12.58 -18.08 7.78
N LEU A 85 11.86 -17.20 7.08
CA LEU A 85 10.43 -17.37 6.77
C LEU A 85 10.16 -18.55 5.83
N LEU A 86 11.04 -18.77 4.84
CA LEU A 86 10.92 -19.83 3.83
C LEU A 86 11.25 -21.23 4.35
N ARG A 87 11.93 -21.34 5.50
CA ARG A 87 12.36 -22.64 6.05
C ARG A 87 11.31 -23.31 6.95
N ASP A 88 10.29 -22.57 7.39
CA ASP A 88 9.20 -23.07 8.25
C ASP A 88 8.02 -23.65 7.44
N ASP A 89 8.32 -24.40 6.37
CA ASP A 89 7.39 -25.02 5.41
C ASP A 89 6.57 -26.20 6.00
N SER A 90 6.38 -26.26 7.32
CA SER A 90 5.61 -27.35 7.95
C SER A 90 4.14 -27.01 8.24
N ALA A 91 3.69 -25.81 7.86
CA ALA A 91 2.27 -25.42 7.97
C ALA A 91 1.73 -24.89 6.63
N LEU A 92 1.42 -25.83 5.72
CA LEU A 92 0.50 -25.75 4.59
C LEU A 92 -0.11 -24.34 4.34
N VAL A 93 0.52 -23.57 3.46
CA VAL A 93 -0.16 -22.55 2.66
C VAL A 93 -0.04 -22.98 1.20
N ASP A 94 -1.19 -23.14 0.55
CA ASP A 94 -1.29 -23.51 -0.85
C ASP A 94 -0.67 -22.40 -1.72
N PHE A 95 0.54 -22.64 -2.23
CA PHE A 95 1.32 -21.71 -3.06
C PHE A 95 0.67 -21.40 -4.42
N GLY A 96 -0.44 -22.06 -4.77
CA GLY A 96 -1.22 -21.75 -5.97
C GLY A 96 -1.93 -20.39 -5.95
N ASP A 97 -2.13 -19.79 -4.78
CA ASP A 97 -2.97 -18.57 -4.61
C ASP A 97 -2.15 -17.24 -4.63
N LEU A 98 -0.83 -17.32 -4.86
CA LEU A 98 0.04 -16.14 -4.98
C LEU A 98 0.68 -15.98 -6.38
N VAL A 99 0.13 -16.66 -7.39
CA VAL A 99 0.48 -16.36 -8.78
C VAL A 99 -0.44 -15.22 -9.23
N MET A 100 0.09 -13.99 -9.17
CA MET A 100 -0.60 -12.81 -9.70
C MET A 100 -0.94 -13.08 -11.16
N THR A 101 -2.23 -13.04 -11.48
CA THR A 101 -2.69 -13.36 -12.83
C THR A 101 -2.14 -12.34 -13.81
N HIS A 102 -1.89 -12.74 -15.06
CA HIS A 102 -1.44 -11.82 -16.11
C HIS A 102 -2.40 -10.62 -16.25
N GLU A 103 -3.69 -10.82 -15.95
CA GLU A 103 -4.70 -9.77 -15.92
C GLU A 103 -4.48 -8.76 -14.78
N GLU A 104 -4.10 -9.22 -13.58
CA GLU A 104 -3.76 -8.35 -12.45
C GLU A 104 -2.49 -7.53 -12.70
N PHE A 105 -1.50 -8.10 -13.40
CA PHE A 105 -0.30 -7.38 -13.81
C PHE A 105 -0.61 -6.27 -14.81
N VAL A 106 -1.42 -6.57 -15.84
CA VAL A 106 -1.83 -5.60 -16.86
C VAL A 106 -2.67 -4.47 -16.23
N MET A 107 -3.57 -4.78 -15.29
CA MET A 107 -4.37 -3.76 -14.60
C MET A 107 -3.55 -2.83 -13.69
N LEU A 108 -2.38 -3.26 -13.21
CA LEU A 108 -1.48 -2.42 -12.41
C LEU A 108 -0.62 -1.50 -13.29
N ASP A 109 -0.23 -1.98 -14.48
CA ASP A 109 0.57 -1.21 -15.45
C ASP A 109 -0.23 -0.03 -16.05
N GLU A 110 -1.53 -0.21 -16.31
CA GLU A 110 -2.39 0.87 -16.81
C GLU A 110 -2.72 1.96 -15.77
N LEU A 111 -2.34 1.77 -14.50
CA LEU A 111 -2.60 2.72 -13.41
C LEU A 111 -1.44 3.69 -13.13
N PHE A 112 -0.28 3.53 -13.81
CA PHE A 112 0.91 4.39 -13.72
C PHE A 112 1.35 4.95 -15.08
#